data_AF-A0A7L3PU15-F1
#
_entry.id   AF-A0A7L3PU15-F1
#
_cell.length_a   1.000
_cell.length_b   1.000
_cell.length_c   1.000
_cell.angle_alpha   90.00
_cell.angle_beta   90.00
_cell.angle_gamma   90.00
#
_symmetry.space_group_name_H-M   'P 1'
#
loop_
_entity.id
_entity.type
_entity.pdbx_description
1 polymer ?
#
loop_
_entity_poly.entity_id
_entity_poly.type
_entity_poly.pdbx_seq_one_letter_code
_entity_poly.pdbx_strand_id
1 'polypeptide(L)'
;EGGRWWENAIAAFLNRNYPVSWLVRDTLSRAEDFQSAVLRLAGIPIIAEVYYIVGGVSPKEGMVITRNRRGPADLWPLDPLGGA
;
A
#
# COMPACT_ATOMS: atom_id res chain seq x y z
N GLU A 1 -7.13 -24.50 6.21
CA GLU A 1 -8.14 -23.99 5.28
C GLU A 1 -7.51 -22.86 4.46
N GLY A 2 -6.95 -23.23 3.31
CA GLY A 2 -6.18 -22.32 2.45
C GLY A 2 -7.10 -21.34 1.75
N GLY A 3 -6.85 -20.04 1.97
CA GLY A 3 -7.69 -18.95 1.53
C GLY A 3 -7.92 -18.93 0.02
N ARG A 4 -9.15 -18.57 -0.34
CA ARG A 4 -9.69 -18.34 -1.70
C ARG A 4 -9.00 -17.18 -2.44
N TRP A 5 -7.67 -17.16 -2.44
CA TRP A 5 -6.86 -16.05 -2.93
C TRP A 5 -7.08 -15.83 -4.42
N TRP A 6 -7.16 -16.92 -5.19
CA TRP A 6 -7.35 -16.88 -6.64
C TRP A 6 -8.73 -16.38 -7.05
N GLU A 7 -9.81 -16.86 -6.42
CA GLU A 7 -11.16 -16.38 -6.75
C GLU A 7 -11.33 -14.90 -6.36
N ASN A 8 -10.72 -14.48 -5.26
CA ASN A 8 -10.71 -13.09 -4.83
C ASN A 8 -9.90 -12.19 -5.78
N ALA A 9 -8.78 -12.67 -6.29
CA ALA A 9 -7.95 -11.96 -7.26
C ALA A 9 -8.71 -11.70 -8.57
N ILE A 10 -9.38 -12.72 -9.12
CA ILE A 10 -10.17 -12.61 -10.35
C ILE A 10 -11.36 -11.66 -10.16
N ALA A 11 -12.12 -11.82 -9.07
CA ALA A 11 -13.27 -10.96 -8.79
C ALA A 11 -12.85 -9.49 -8.62
N ALA A 12 -11.71 -9.24 -7.97
CA ALA A 12 -11.21 -7.88 -7.78
C ALA A 12 -10.62 -7.28 -9.07
N PHE A 13 -10.00 -8.09 -9.94
CA PHE A 13 -9.59 -7.66 -11.28
C PHE A 13 -10.79 -7.26 -12.16
N LEU A 14 -11.86 -8.06 -12.15
CA LEU A 14 -13.12 -7.72 -12.82
C LEU A 14 -13.76 -6.44 -12.26
N ASN A 15 -13.56 -6.17 -10.97
CA ASN A 15 -13.99 -4.93 -10.29
C ASN A 15 -13.04 -3.73 -10.49
N ARG A 16 -12.04 -3.82 -11.39
CA ARG A 16 -11.05 -2.77 -11.67
C ARG A 16 -10.12 -2.41 -10.49
N ASN A 17 -9.93 -3.31 -9.54
CA ASN A 17 -8.96 -3.11 -8.46
C ASN A 17 -7.54 -3.47 -8.92
N TYR A 18 -6.53 -2.79 -8.36
CA TYR A 18 -5.14 -3.03 -8.75
C TYR A 18 -4.61 -4.34 -8.17
N PRO A 19 -3.89 -5.17 -8.96
CA PRO A 19 -2.97 -6.13 -8.40
C PRO A 19 -1.92 -5.43 -7.54
N VAL A 20 -1.59 -6.01 -6.39
CA VAL A 20 -0.77 -5.33 -5.35
C VAL A 20 0.59 -4.87 -5.87
N SER A 21 1.25 -5.66 -6.74
CA SER A 21 2.54 -5.30 -7.36
C SER A 21 2.40 -4.26 -8.47
N TRP A 22 1.26 -4.24 -9.17
CA TRP A 22 1.01 -3.27 -10.23
C TRP A 22 0.77 -1.87 -9.67
N LEU A 23 0.09 -1.78 -8.51
CA LEU A 23 -0.04 -0.52 -7.78
C LEU A 23 1.32 0.03 -7.37
N VAL A 24 2.25 -0.82 -6.89
CA VAL A 24 3.63 -0.39 -6.58
C VAL A 24 4.31 0.17 -7.81
N ARG A 25 4.27 -0.54 -8.94
CA ARG A 25 4.85 -0.06 -10.20
C ARG A 25 4.25 1.27 -10.66
N ASP A 26 2.93 1.42 -10.60
CA ASP A 26 2.23 2.65 -11.00
C ASP A 26 2.59 3.82 -10.07
N THR A 27 2.67 3.58 -8.76
CA THR A 27 3.13 4.57 -7.79
C THR A 27 4.57 5.00 -8.08
N LEU A 28 5.50 4.08 -8.30
CA LEU A 28 6.88 4.42 -8.66
C LEU A 28 6.99 5.20 -9.98
N SER A 29 6.03 5.02 -10.89
CA SER A 29 6.01 5.71 -12.18
C SER A 29 5.35 7.09 -12.13
N ARG A 30 4.52 7.40 -11.12
CA ARG A 30 3.62 8.56 -11.13
C ARG A 30 3.62 9.40 -9.86
N ALA A 31 4.05 8.86 -8.72
CA ALA A 31 4.18 9.65 -7.50
C ALA A 31 5.41 10.55 -7.62
N GLU A 32 5.25 11.81 -7.28
CA GLU A 32 6.32 12.82 -7.39
C GLU A 32 7.17 12.87 -6.12
N ASP A 33 6.61 12.44 -4.99
CA ASP A 33 7.23 12.52 -3.67
C ASP A 33 6.71 11.42 -2.72
N PHE A 34 7.28 11.37 -1.53
CA PHE A 34 6.91 10.40 -0.50
C PHE A 34 5.42 10.51 -0.11
N GLN A 35 4.89 11.71 0.05
CA GLN A 35 3.51 11.92 0.49
C GLN A 35 2.51 11.43 -0.56
N SER A 36 2.73 11.78 -1.83
CA SER A 36 1.92 11.30 -2.96
C SER A 36 2.03 9.78 -3.12
N ALA A 37 3.20 9.19 -2.88
CA ALA A 37 3.36 7.74 -2.89
C ALA A 37 2.54 7.05 -1.78
N VAL A 38 2.61 7.57 -0.55
CA VAL A 38 1.82 7.08 0.60
C VAL A 38 0.32 7.21 0.33
N LEU A 39 -0.15 8.35 -0.18
CA LEU A 39 -1.56 8.57 -0.49
C LEU A 39 -2.08 7.59 -1.55
N ARG A 40 -1.30 7.34 -2.61
CA ARG A 40 -1.65 6.33 -3.64
C ARG A 40 -1.68 4.92 -3.05
N LEU A 41 -0.63 4.54 -2.34
CA LEU A 41 -0.49 3.21 -1.75
C LEU A 41 -1.44 2.95 -0.58
N ALA A 42 -2.01 3.98 0.05
CA ALA A 42 -3.05 3.85 1.07
C ALA A 42 -4.46 3.84 0.48
N GLY A 43 -4.73 4.71 -0.49
CA GLY A 43 -6.09 5.01 -0.95
C GLY A 43 -6.60 4.16 -2.12
N ILE A 44 -5.71 3.64 -2.99
CA ILE A 44 -6.16 2.91 -4.19
C ILE A 44 -6.59 1.48 -3.82
N PRO A 45 -7.81 1.03 -4.20
CA PRO A 45 -8.28 -0.33 -3.94
C PRO A 45 -7.40 -1.41 -4.58
N ILE A 46 -7.20 -2.52 -3.86
CA ILE A 46 -6.33 -3.64 -4.25
C ILE A 46 -7.03 -4.99 -4.12
N ILE A 47 -6.51 -5.99 -4.83
CA ILE A 47 -7.13 -7.34 -4.89
C ILE A 47 -6.86 -8.21 -3.66
N ALA A 48 -5.79 -7.93 -2.91
CA ALA A 48 -5.33 -8.72 -1.77
C ALA A 48 -4.74 -7.81 -0.70
N GLU A 49 -4.72 -8.30 0.54
CA GLU A 49 -4.11 -7.61 1.68
C GLU A 49 -2.58 -7.63 1.55
N VAL A 50 -1.91 -6.57 2.02
CA VAL A 50 -0.45 -6.42 1.88
C VAL A 50 0.09 -5.40 2.89
N TYR A 51 1.39 -5.44 3.12
CA TYR A 51 2.14 -4.38 3.81
C TYR A 51 2.99 -3.64 2.79
N TYR A 52 2.81 -2.32 2.68
CA TYR A 52 3.74 -1.47 1.93
C TYR A 52 4.68 -0.77 2.89
N ILE A 53 5.99 -1.01 2.74
CA ILE A 53 7.03 -0.27 3.45
C ILE A 53 7.57 0.78 2.50
N VAL A 54 7.44 2.05 2.88
CA VAL A 54 7.79 3.20 2.05
C VAL A 54 8.87 4.01 2.77
N GLY A 55 9.93 4.37 2.06
CA GLY A 55 10.95 5.30 2.51
C GLY A 55 11.00 6.51 1.57
N GLY A 56 11.10 7.70 2.15
CA GLY A 56 11.35 8.96 1.44
C GLY A 56 12.82 9.36 1.49
N VAL A 57 13.08 10.65 1.33
CA VAL A 57 14.44 11.22 1.26
C VAL A 57 14.73 12.18 2.41
N SER A 58 13.70 12.62 3.13
CA SER A 58 13.82 13.53 4.26
C SER A 58 13.73 12.79 5.60
N PRO A 59 14.26 13.37 6.70
CA PRO A 59 14.06 12.82 8.03
C PRO A 59 12.58 12.56 8.34
N LYS A 60 12.31 11.45 9.03
CA LYS A 60 10.95 10.97 9.39
C LYS A 60 10.10 10.44 8.23
N GLU A 61 10.57 10.48 6.99
CA GLU A 61 9.86 9.87 5.86
C GLU A 61 10.07 8.36 5.79
N GLY A 62 9.45 7.65 6.72
CA GLY A 62 9.30 6.20 6.66
C GLY A 62 7.92 5.81 7.18
N MET A 63 7.29 4.86 6.49
CA MET A 63 5.92 4.45 6.79
C MET A 63 5.74 2.96 6.48
N VAL A 64 5.10 2.24 7.40
CA VAL A 64 4.50 0.93 7.12
C VAL A 64 2.99 1.13 6.96
N ILE A 65 2.47 0.77 5.79
CA ILE A 65 1.04 0.85 5.46
C ILE A 65 0.48 -0.57 5.52
N THR A 66 -0.33 -0.87 6.52
CA THR A 66 -1.08 -2.13 6.58
C THR A 66 -2.34 -1.97 5.73
N ARG A 67 -2.48 -2.74 4.65
CA ARG A 67 -3.58 -2.60 3.68
C ARG A 67 -4.57 -3.74 3.73
N ASN A 68 -5.84 -3.38 3.72
CA ASN A 68 -6.91 -4.23 3.24
C ASN A 68 -7.32 -3.85 1.80
N ARG A 69 -8.24 -4.62 1.21
CA ARG A 69 -8.69 -4.42 -0.18
C ARG A 69 -9.30 -3.04 -0.45
N ARG A 70 -9.86 -2.38 0.57
CA ARG A 70 -10.59 -1.12 0.45
C ARG A 70 -9.78 0.11 0.87
N GLY A 71 -8.75 -0.05 1.69
CA GLY A 71 -7.98 1.06 2.25
C GLY A 71 -6.93 0.61 3.27
N PRO A 72 -6.36 1.55 4.05
CA PRO A 72 -5.42 1.22 5.12
C PRO A 72 -6.18 0.70 6.34
N ALA A 73 -5.69 -0.39 6.91
CA ALA A 73 -6.07 -0.84 8.25
C ALA A 73 -5.23 -0.12 9.32
N ASP A 74 -3.99 0.25 9.00
CA ASP A 74 -3.09 1.00 9.88
C ASP A 74 -2.04 1.79 9.07
N LEU A 75 -1.57 2.90 9.63
CA LEU A 75 -0.48 3.72 9.12
C LEU A 75 0.54 3.93 10.25
N TRP A 76 1.70 3.29 10.12
CA TRP A 76 2.74 3.32 11.14
C TRP A 76 3.97 4.11 10.67
N PRO A 77 4.08 5.41 11.04
CA PRO A 77 5.21 6.24 10.64
C PRO A 77 6.45 5.97 11.50
N LEU A 78 7.61 6.37 10.99
CA LEU A 78 8.81 6.52 11.82
C LEU A 78 8.59 7.62 12.88
N ASP A 79 8.89 7.29 14.14
CA ASP A 79 8.94 8.25 15.24
C ASP A 79 10.35 8.26 15.89
N PRO A 80 11.27 9.08 15.36
CA PRO A 80 12.62 9.18 15.93
C PRO A 80 12.68 9.82 17.32
N LEU A 81 11.62 10.51 17.77
CA LEU A 81 11.58 11.15 19.08
C LEU A 81 11.06 10.18 20.15
N GLY A 82 10.17 9.28 19.77
CA GLY A 82 9.65 8.20 20.63
C GLY A 82 10.66 7.08 20.86
N GLY A 83 11.63 6.88 19.95
CA GLY A 83 12.58 5.78 20.02
C GLY A 83 11.92 4.40 19.83
N ALA A 84 12.76 3.36 19.67
CA ALA A 84 12.38 1.97 19.84
C ALA A 84 12.96 1.44 21.15
#